data_AF-A0A8H8SIB7-F1
#
_entry.id   AF-A0A8H8SIB7-F1
#
_cell.length_a   1.000
_cell.length_b   1.000
_cell.length_c   1.000
_cell.angle_alpha   90.00
_cell.angle_beta   90.00
_cell.angle_gamma   90.00
#
_symmetry.space_group_name_H-M   'P 1'
#
loop_
_entity.id
_entity.type
_entity.pdbx_description
1 polymer ?
#
loop_
_entity_poly.entity_id
_entity_poly.type
_entity_poly.pdbx_seq_one_letter_code
_entity_poly.pdbx_strand_id
1 'polypeptide(L)'
;MSRHSSVVSRHPSVSPPTSNSGQEQHSSAPPASPTSPAQPNNPSAFFNRSLVPAFGRPKSGIHGNAFDNGVNALYGGKYKESCTYLLQAAKELHQQRNAVGEAHCFRYLGKSYRSLGDYTFARSSLWAARAMYETIGPQCQKEQFRCSRYLALIEEDLGNFDIALKAYQNLLQNAERNGFGTQRAWCLGYIGHLHCKMKMPEQAEIALNAALESPLPEIQAYALEGLGNVQESWGKLTDAMNHYNASSKNIVQADILRKRTE
;
A
#
# COMPACT_ATOMS: atom_id res chain seq x y z
N MET A 1 48.18 10.32 47.52
CA MET A 1 47.17 10.40 46.44
C MET A 1 47.47 9.30 45.42
N SER A 2 46.42 8.54 45.08
CA SER A 2 46.22 7.32 44.26
C SER A 2 47.23 7.04 43.12
N ARG A 3 47.87 5.85 43.06
CA ARG A 3 47.44 4.55 42.45
C ARG A 3 47.11 4.62 40.94
N HIS A 4 47.88 3.93 40.09
CA HIS A 4 47.47 2.65 39.50
C HIS A 4 48.57 1.96 38.67
N SER A 5 48.57 0.64 38.80
CA SER A 5 49.50 -0.36 38.24
C SER A 5 49.21 -0.72 36.78
N SER A 6 50.24 -1.14 36.04
CA SER A 6 50.11 -1.88 34.78
C SER A 6 50.96 -3.16 34.85
N VAL A 7 50.29 -4.31 34.70
CA VAL A 7 50.89 -5.65 34.67
C VAL A 7 50.71 -6.20 33.26
N VAL A 8 51.81 -6.68 32.69
CA VAL A 8 51.93 -7.36 31.38
C VAL A 8 52.06 -8.86 31.63
N SER A 9 51.35 -9.72 30.88
CA SER A 9 51.73 -11.12 30.55
C SER A 9 50.69 -11.70 29.56
N ARG A 10 51.03 -11.91 28.28
CA ARG A 10 51.59 -13.13 27.62
C ARG A 10 50.54 -14.16 27.16
N HIS A 11 50.54 -14.39 25.84
CA HIS A 11 49.83 -15.43 25.07
C HIS A 11 50.19 -16.87 25.48
N PRO A 12 49.40 -17.86 25.01
CA PRO A 12 50.03 -19.00 24.35
C PRO A 12 49.34 -19.49 23.06
N SER A 13 50.18 -19.98 22.16
CA SER A 13 49.92 -20.72 20.92
C SER A 13 49.96 -22.24 21.16
N VAL A 14 49.03 -23.02 20.60
CA VAL A 14 49.18 -24.49 20.44
C VAL A 14 48.44 -25.01 19.19
N SER A 15 49.07 -25.91 18.45
CA SER A 15 48.51 -26.84 17.45
C SER A 15 49.41 -28.10 17.44
N PRO A 16 49.08 -29.21 16.75
CA PRO A 16 47.91 -30.10 16.80
C PRO A 16 48.32 -31.56 17.19
N PRO A 17 47.45 -32.59 17.03
CA PRO A 17 47.89 -33.74 16.23
C PRO A 17 46.80 -34.45 15.38
N THR A 18 47.27 -35.20 14.37
CA THR A 18 46.60 -36.17 13.47
C THR A 18 46.22 -37.48 14.22
N SER A 19 45.31 -38.40 13.82
CA SER A 19 45.05 -39.02 12.52
C SER A 19 43.79 -39.93 12.52
N ASN A 20 43.06 -39.90 11.38
CA ASN A 20 42.52 -41.02 10.56
C ASN A 20 41.44 -42.03 11.04
N SER A 21 40.40 -42.12 10.18
CA SER A 21 39.75 -43.33 9.60
C SER A 21 38.26 -43.54 9.94
N GLY A 22 37.46 -43.69 8.88
CA GLY A 22 36.02 -43.99 8.94
C GLY A 22 35.29 -43.48 7.70
N GLN A 23 35.35 -44.24 6.60
CA GLN A 23 34.42 -44.10 5.48
C GLN A 23 33.00 -44.39 5.96
N GLU A 24 32.03 -43.55 5.61
CA GLU A 24 30.70 -44.02 5.23
C GLU A 24 30.02 -42.95 4.36
N GLN A 25 29.81 -43.31 3.10
CA GLN A 25 28.97 -42.59 2.18
C GLN A 25 27.52 -42.82 2.58
N HIS A 26 26.79 -41.77 2.96
CA HIS A 26 25.34 -41.76 2.81
C HIS A 26 24.87 -40.38 2.38
N SER A 27 24.38 -40.32 1.14
CA SER A 27 23.53 -39.27 0.63
C SER A 27 22.37 -39.03 1.60
N SER A 28 22.34 -37.85 2.22
CA SER A 28 21.20 -37.38 3.00
C SER A 28 20.75 -36.03 2.45
N ALA A 29 19.58 -36.04 1.83
CA ALA A 29 18.80 -34.89 1.40
C ALA A 29 18.70 -33.84 2.53
N PRO A 30 18.52 -32.54 2.22
CA PRO A 30 18.32 -31.53 3.24
C PRO A 30 17.09 -31.86 4.09
N PRO A 31 17.11 -31.63 5.41
CA PRO A 31 15.97 -31.93 6.27
C PRO A 31 14.78 -31.08 5.84
N ALA A 32 13.65 -31.76 5.67
CA ALA A 32 12.36 -31.15 5.41
C ALA A 32 12.09 -30.03 6.42
N SER A 33 11.71 -28.87 5.90
CA SER A 33 11.22 -27.73 6.67
C SER A 33 10.18 -28.20 7.70
N PRO A 34 10.21 -27.75 8.96
CA PRO A 34 9.10 -27.99 9.85
C PRO A 34 7.88 -27.26 9.28
N THR A 35 6.97 -28.04 8.68
CA THR A 35 5.59 -27.63 8.42
C THR A 35 4.95 -27.31 9.76
N SER A 36 4.96 -26.03 10.15
CA SER A 36 4.10 -25.56 11.23
C SER A 36 2.64 -25.70 10.81
N PRO A 37 1.78 -26.31 11.64
CA PRO A 37 0.37 -26.45 11.36
C PRO A 37 -0.30 -25.07 11.35
N ALA A 38 -1.16 -24.86 10.36
CA ALA A 38 -2.01 -23.68 10.26
C ALA A 38 -2.73 -23.41 11.59
N GLN A 39 -2.46 -22.27 12.21
CA GLN A 39 -3.31 -21.67 13.24
C GLN A 39 -4.47 -20.96 12.51
N PRO A 40 -5.74 -21.38 12.68
CA PRO A 40 -6.86 -20.83 11.91
C PRO A 40 -7.54 -19.63 12.58
N ASN A 41 -6.83 -18.81 13.36
CA ASN A 41 -7.46 -17.72 14.14
C ASN A 41 -6.63 -16.43 14.16
N ASN A 42 -6.25 -15.92 12.98
CA ASN A 42 -5.81 -14.52 12.86
C ASN A 42 -6.52 -13.81 11.69
N PRO A 43 -7.72 -13.22 11.91
CA PRO A 43 -8.46 -12.49 10.89
C PRO A 43 -7.68 -11.29 10.32
N SER A 44 -6.77 -10.69 11.09
CA SER A 44 -5.90 -9.60 10.63
C SER A 44 -4.93 -10.06 9.53
N ALA A 45 -4.51 -11.33 9.54
CA ALA A 45 -3.65 -11.90 8.49
C ALA A 45 -4.39 -12.15 7.17
N PHE A 46 -5.71 -12.38 7.23
CA PHE A 46 -6.56 -12.43 6.04
C PHE A 46 -6.70 -11.06 5.37
N PHE A 47 -6.64 -9.98 6.14
CA PHE A 47 -6.86 -8.61 5.68
C PHE A 47 -5.58 -7.83 5.34
N ASN A 48 -4.40 -8.32 5.75
CA ASN A 48 -3.11 -7.66 5.49
C ASN A 48 -2.65 -7.71 4.02
N ARG A 49 -3.51 -8.18 3.11
CA ARG A 49 -3.34 -8.01 1.67
C ARG A 49 -3.74 -6.58 1.30
N SER A 50 -2.85 -5.62 1.57
CA SER A 50 -2.86 -4.23 1.08
C SER A 50 -4.18 -3.87 0.39
N LEU A 51 -5.22 -3.55 1.19
CA LEU A 51 -6.45 -2.94 0.72
C LEU A 51 -6.15 -1.48 0.35
N VAL A 52 -5.19 -1.28 -0.55
CA VAL A 52 -5.25 -0.17 -1.47
C VAL A 52 -6.45 -0.50 -2.33
N PRO A 53 -7.62 0.12 -2.10
CA PRO A 53 -8.81 -0.42 -2.70
C PRO A 53 -8.67 -0.27 -4.21
N ALA A 54 -9.34 -1.18 -4.92
CA ALA A 54 -9.15 -1.39 -6.35
C ALA A 54 -9.72 -0.24 -7.19
N PHE A 55 -9.13 0.95 -7.07
CA PHE A 55 -9.68 2.19 -7.60
C PHE A 55 -9.35 2.44 -9.05
N GLY A 56 -10.44 2.62 -9.80
CA GLY A 56 -10.45 2.93 -11.22
C GLY A 56 -9.97 1.73 -12.03
N ARG A 57 -10.87 1.00 -12.67
CA ARG A 57 -10.58 0.67 -14.07
C ARG A 57 -10.99 1.93 -14.83
N PRO A 58 -10.13 2.54 -15.64
CA PRO A 58 -10.64 3.52 -16.58
C PRO A 58 -11.58 2.83 -17.57
N LYS A 59 -12.47 3.62 -18.19
CA LYS A 59 -13.35 3.13 -19.25
C LYS A 59 -12.50 2.49 -20.35
N SER A 60 -12.83 1.25 -20.71
CA SER A 60 -12.24 0.54 -21.85
C SER A 60 -12.44 1.38 -23.11
N GLY A 61 -11.38 1.59 -23.88
CA GLY A 61 -11.44 2.28 -25.18
C GLY A 61 -10.60 3.56 -25.28
N ILE A 62 -10.20 4.20 -24.18
CA ILE A 62 -9.32 5.39 -24.21
C ILE A 62 -7.83 5.00 -24.19
N HIS A 63 -7.50 3.79 -23.73
CA HIS A 63 -6.13 3.43 -23.32
C HIS A 63 -5.51 2.24 -24.07
N GLY A 64 -6.29 1.53 -24.90
CA GLY A 64 -5.83 0.34 -25.63
C GLY A 64 -5.68 -0.92 -24.76
N ASN A 65 -5.53 -2.06 -25.42
CA ASN A 65 -5.51 -3.39 -24.77
C ASN A 65 -4.33 -3.58 -23.80
N ALA A 66 -3.16 -3.01 -24.12
CA ALA A 66 -1.97 -3.12 -23.26
C ALA A 66 -2.22 -2.47 -21.90
N PHE A 67 -2.92 -1.33 -21.86
CA PHE A 67 -3.27 -0.66 -20.63
C PHE A 67 -4.20 -1.51 -19.76
N ASP A 68 -5.27 -2.05 -20.37
CA ASP A 68 -6.25 -2.87 -19.65
C ASP A 68 -5.60 -4.13 -19.08
N ASN A 69 -4.70 -4.78 -19.84
CA ASN A 69 -3.88 -5.89 -19.36
C ASN A 69 -2.98 -5.48 -18.19
N GLY A 70 -2.36 -4.31 -18.25
CA GLY A 70 -1.53 -3.79 -17.17
C GLY A 70 -2.30 -3.52 -15.88
N VAL A 71 -3.50 -2.97 -15.98
CA VAL A 71 -4.38 -2.75 -14.82
C VAL A 71 -4.94 -4.07 -14.29
N ASN A 72 -5.29 -5.01 -15.15
CA ASN A 72 -5.72 -6.36 -14.76
C ASN A 72 -4.59 -7.11 -14.03
N ALA A 73 -3.38 -7.06 -14.54
CA ALA A 73 -2.21 -7.67 -13.91
C ALA A 73 -1.93 -7.07 -12.53
N LEU A 74 -2.07 -5.74 -12.38
CA LEU A 74 -1.94 -5.06 -11.09
C LEU A 74 -2.95 -5.61 -10.07
N TYR A 75 -4.23 -5.68 -10.44
CA TYR A 75 -5.26 -6.19 -9.54
C TYR A 75 -5.18 -7.70 -9.31
N GLY A 76 -4.59 -8.44 -10.25
CA GLY A 76 -4.24 -9.85 -10.09
C GLY A 76 -3.02 -10.10 -9.20
N GLY A 77 -2.34 -9.06 -8.70
CA GLY A 77 -1.12 -9.19 -7.88
C GLY A 77 0.15 -9.46 -8.69
N LYS A 78 0.08 -9.40 -10.02
CA LYS A 78 1.20 -9.64 -10.94
C LYS A 78 1.90 -8.33 -11.26
N TYR A 79 2.55 -7.75 -10.26
CA TYR A 79 3.05 -6.37 -10.35
C TYR A 79 4.16 -6.17 -11.39
N LYS A 80 5.05 -7.16 -11.59
CA LYS A 80 6.08 -7.10 -12.64
C LYS A 80 5.45 -7.08 -14.04
N GLU A 81 4.51 -7.98 -14.31
CA GLU A 81 3.76 -8.01 -15.57
C GLU A 81 2.98 -6.72 -15.78
N SER A 82 2.38 -6.18 -14.73
CA SER A 82 1.70 -4.88 -14.76
C SER A 82 2.64 -3.78 -15.24
N CYS A 83 3.86 -3.69 -14.70
CA CYS A 83 4.83 -2.69 -15.15
C CYS A 83 5.16 -2.85 -16.64
N THR A 84 5.40 -4.08 -17.11
CA THR A 84 5.69 -4.34 -18.53
C THR A 84 4.56 -3.85 -19.44
N TYR A 85 3.32 -4.25 -19.16
CA TYR A 85 2.16 -3.85 -19.96
C TYR A 85 1.90 -2.34 -19.92
N LEU A 86 2.05 -1.70 -18.75
CA LEU A 86 1.83 -0.26 -18.61
C LEU A 86 2.93 0.58 -19.26
N LEU A 87 4.19 0.11 -19.27
CA LEU A 87 5.27 0.76 -20.01
C LEU A 87 5.03 0.68 -21.53
N GLN A 88 4.58 -0.48 -22.01
CA GLN A 88 4.18 -0.64 -23.41
C GLN A 88 3.03 0.31 -23.76
N ALA A 89 1.97 0.32 -22.94
CA ALA A 89 0.82 1.20 -23.16
C ALA A 89 1.21 2.69 -23.14
N ALA A 90 2.08 3.11 -22.22
CA ALA A 90 2.58 4.48 -22.16
C ALA A 90 3.26 4.88 -23.48
N LYS A 91 4.13 4.00 -24.02
CA LYS A 91 4.82 4.24 -25.29
C LYS A 91 3.84 4.36 -26.47
N GLU A 92 2.85 3.48 -26.55
CA GLU A 92 1.83 3.50 -27.60
C GLU A 92 0.98 4.78 -27.52
N LEU A 93 0.55 5.17 -26.32
CA LEU A 93 -0.28 6.35 -26.09
C LEU A 93 0.50 7.65 -26.32
N HIS A 94 1.81 7.66 -26.02
CA HIS A 94 2.71 8.75 -26.38
C HIS A 94 2.76 8.96 -27.90
N GLN A 95 2.94 7.87 -28.67
CA GLN A 95 2.95 7.93 -30.14
C GLN A 95 1.62 8.42 -30.72
N GLN A 96 0.51 8.09 -30.06
CA GLN A 96 -0.83 8.56 -30.41
C GLN A 96 -1.13 9.98 -29.92
N ARG A 97 -0.19 10.65 -29.23
CA ARG A 97 -0.37 11.96 -28.58
C ARG A 97 -1.54 11.99 -27.59
N ASN A 98 -1.85 10.86 -26.97
CA ASN A 98 -2.86 10.74 -25.93
C ASN A 98 -2.26 10.97 -24.54
N ALA A 99 -2.05 12.24 -24.20
CA ALA A 99 -1.42 12.64 -22.93
C ALA A 99 -2.20 12.18 -21.70
N VAL A 100 -3.54 12.16 -21.76
CA VAL A 100 -4.39 11.69 -20.65
C VAL A 100 -4.17 10.20 -20.40
N GLY A 101 -4.13 9.40 -21.48
CA GLY A 101 -3.91 7.98 -21.36
C GLY A 101 -2.50 7.63 -20.90
N GLU A 102 -1.49 8.34 -21.41
CA GLU A 102 -0.10 8.19 -20.97
C GLU A 102 0.04 8.55 -19.47
N ALA A 103 -0.58 9.64 -19.02
CA ALA A 103 -0.60 10.01 -17.59
C ALA A 103 -1.27 8.93 -16.72
N HIS A 104 -2.35 8.30 -17.21
CA HIS A 104 -2.94 7.14 -16.53
C HIS A 104 -1.94 6.00 -16.41
N CYS A 105 -1.17 5.68 -17.45
CA CYS A 105 -0.16 4.62 -17.40
C CYS A 105 0.85 4.89 -16.28
N PHE A 106 1.41 6.09 -16.22
CA PHE A 106 2.37 6.49 -15.18
C PHE A 106 1.78 6.42 -13.77
N ARG A 107 0.50 6.78 -13.59
CA ARG A 107 -0.16 6.64 -12.30
C ARG A 107 -0.29 5.18 -11.85
N TYR A 108 -0.66 4.28 -12.77
CA TYR A 108 -0.72 2.84 -12.44
C TYR A 108 0.66 2.21 -12.28
N LEU A 109 1.67 2.65 -13.05
CA LEU A 109 3.07 2.27 -12.84
C LEU A 109 3.52 2.63 -11.43
N GLY A 110 3.19 3.84 -10.98
CA GLY A 110 3.40 4.28 -9.60
C GLY A 110 2.85 3.31 -8.57
N LYS A 111 1.61 2.85 -8.77
CA LYS A 111 0.97 1.86 -7.90
C LYS A 111 1.64 0.48 -7.99
N SER A 112 2.01 0.03 -9.19
CA SER A 112 2.67 -1.27 -9.40
C SER A 112 4.06 -1.32 -8.77
N TYR A 113 4.87 -0.27 -8.95
CA TYR A 113 6.18 -0.16 -8.31
C TYR A 113 6.09 -0.05 -6.79
N ARG A 114 5.11 0.70 -6.26
CA ARG A 114 4.84 0.71 -4.80
C ARG A 114 4.56 -0.70 -4.28
N SER A 115 3.73 -1.47 -4.97
CA SER A 115 3.43 -2.86 -4.59
C SER A 115 4.62 -3.81 -4.72
N LEU A 116 5.64 -3.46 -5.52
CA LEU A 116 6.92 -4.16 -5.60
C LEU A 116 7.91 -3.74 -4.50
N GLY A 117 7.60 -2.70 -3.72
CA GLY A 117 8.53 -2.08 -2.78
C GLY A 117 9.55 -1.15 -3.44
N ASP A 118 9.41 -0.89 -4.75
CA ASP A 118 10.30 0.01 -5.48
C ASP A 118 9.80 1.46 -5.38
N TYR A 119 10.01 2.05 -4.22
CA TYR A 119 9.51 3.39 -3.90
C TYR A 119 10.15 4.49 -4.76
N THR A 120 11.35 4.27 -5.29
CA THR A 120 12.05 5.23 -6.16
C THR A 120 11.35 5.33 -7.50
N PHE A 121 11.13 4.21 -8.18
CA PHE A 121 10.38 4.20 -9.44
C PHE A 121 8.90 4.56 -9.22
N ALA A 122 8.32 4.20 -8.08
CA ALA A 122 6.96 4.58 -7.73
C ALA A 122 6.79 6.11 -7.64
N ARG A 123 7.65 6.80 -6.89
CA ARG A 123 7.63 8.27 -6.77
C ARG A 123 7.82 8.94 -8.13
N SER A 124 8.84 8.51 -8.89
CA SER A 124 9.12 9.07 -10.23
C SER A 124 7.90 8.94 -11.15
N SER A 125 7.25 7.78 -11.18
CA SER A 125 6.08 7.54 -12.03
C SER A 125 4.89 8.42 -11.59
N LEU A 126 4.65 8.56 -10.29
CA LEU A 126 3.55 9.38 -9.78
C LEU A 126 3.77 10.88 -10.00
N TRP A 127 5.01 11.37 -9.87
CA TRP A 127 5.36 12.75 -10.21
C TRP A 127 5.19 13.04 -11.69
N ALA A 128 5.66 12.14 -12.57
CA ALA A 128 5.43 12.27 -14.00
C ALA A 128 3.93 12.36 -14.33
N ALA A 129 3.13 11.42 -13.81
CA ALA A 129 1.68 11.45 -14.01
C ALA A 129 1.03 12.76 -13.51
N ARG A 130 1.41 13.23 -12.31
CA ARG A 130 0.90 14.48 -11.75
C ARG A 130 1.25 15.70 -12.62
N ALA A 131 2.50 15.82 -13.05
CA ALA A 131 2.96 16.92 -13.91
C ALA A 131 2.23 16.93 -15.26
N MET A 132 1.97 15.75 -15.82
CA MET A 132 1.16 15.63 -17.03
C MET A 132 -0.28 16.08 -16.80
N TYR A 133 -0.94 15.64 -15.72
CA TYR A 133 -2.29 16.10 -15.39
C TYR A 133 -2.39 17.59 -15.13
N GLU A 134 -1.34 18.20 -14.58
CA GLU A 134 -1.25 19.64 -14.40
C GLU A 134 -1.15 20.36 -15.75
N THR A 135 -0.35 19.83 -16.67
CA THR A 135 -0.22 20.35 -18.04
C THR A 135 -1.51 20.19 -18.86
N ILE A 136 -2.22 19.08 -18.67
CA ILE A 136 -3.49 18.79 -19.36
C ILE A 136 -4.59 19.78 -18.94
N GLY A 137 -4.61 20.20 -17.66
CA GLY A 137 -5.45 21.28 -17.18
C GLY A 137 -6.38 20.94 -16.02
N PRO A 138 -7.27 21.88 -15.63
CA PRO A 138 -8.07 21.82 -14.41
C PRO A 138 -9.07 20.65 -14.37
N GLN A 139 -9.46 20.10 -15.51
CA GLN A 139 -10.32 18.93 -15.62
C GLN A 139 -9.70 17.66 -15.00
N CYS A 140 -8.38 17.63 -14.81
CA CYS A 140 -7.65 16.51 -14.21
C CYS A 140 -7.33 16.71 -12.72
N GLN A 141 -7.97 17.66 -12.03
CA GLN A 141 -7.72 17.91 -10.60
C GLN A 141 -7.94 16.67 -9.71
N LYS A 142 -8.93 15.83 -10.05
CA LYS A 142 -9.20 14.59 -9.30
C LYS A 142 -8.08 13.55 -9.48
N GLU A 143 -7.44 13.55 -10.64
CA GLU A 143 -6.35 12.67 -11.02
C GLU A 143 -5.04 13.13 -10.38
N GLN A 144 -4.79 14.45 -10.36
CA GLN A 144 -3.69 15.06 -9.59
C GLN A 144 -3.79 14.72 -8.11
N PHE A 145 -5.00 14.80 -7.54
CA PHE A 145 -5.28 14.40 -6.16
C PHE A 145 -4.91 12.92 -5.93
N ARG A 146 -5.32 12.02 -6.83
CA ARG A 146 -4.98 10.59 -6.73
C ARG A 146 -3.47 10.36 -6.74
N CYS A 147 -2.71 11.03 -7.61
CA CYS A 147 -1.26 10.92 -7.63
C CYS A 147 -0.63 11.39 -6.30
N SER A 148 -1.03 12.57 -5.82
CA SER A 148 -0.55 13.12 -4.54
C SER A 148 -0.87 12.23 -3.34
N ARG A 149 -2.04 11.59 -3.34
CA ARG A 149 -2.43 10.63 -2.31
C ARG A 149 -1.56 9.37 -2.33
N TYR A 150 -1.21 8.86 -3.51
CA TYR A 150 -0.29 7.72 -3.61
C TYR A 150 1.14 8.09 -3.19
N LEU A 151 1.58 9.33 -3.41
CA LEU A 151 2.86 9.80 -2.90
C LEU A 151 2.86 9.82 -1.37
N ALA A 152 1.79 10.30 -0.74
CA ALA A 152 1.64 10.24 0.72
C ALA A 152 1.63 8.79 1.24
N LEU A 153 0.97 7.86 0.54
CA LEU A 153 1.02 6.43 0.86
C LEU A 153 2.43 5.83 0.78
N ILE A 154 3.29 6.33 -0.11
CA ILE A 154 4.70 5.90 -0.18
C ILE A 154 5.47 6.40 1.05
N GLU A 155 5.24 7.63 1.49
CA GLU A 155 5.84 8.13 2.73
C GLU A 155 5.39 7.31 3.95
N GLU A 156 4.11 6.95 3.99
CA GLU A 156 3.55 6.06 5.01
C GLU A 156 4.23 4.68 5.00
N ASP A 157 4.39 4.06 3.84
CA ASP A 157 5.05 2.75 3.72
C ASP A 157 6.52 2.79 4.16
N LEU A 158 7.19 3.92 3.98
CA LEU A 158 8.56 4.16 4.42
C LEU A 158 8.66 4.50 5.92
N GLY A 159 7.54 4.62 6.63
CA GLY A 159 7.49 4.98 8.04
C GLY A 159 7.60 6.49 8.31
N ASN A 160 7.57 7.33 7.28
CA ASN A 160 7.63 8.79 7.40
C ASN A 160 6.23 9.36 7.75
N PHE A 161 5.68 8.95 8.90
CA PHE A 161 4.28 9.23 9.24
C PHE A 161 3.97 10.73 9.34
N ASP A 162 4.86 11.56 9.86
CA ASP A 162 4.63 13.01 9.95
C ASP A 162 4.53 13.67 8.56
N ILE A 163 5.35 13.19 7.61
CA ILE A 163 5.34 13.67 6.22
C ILE A 163 4.04 13.22 5.54
N ALA A 164 3.65 11.96 5.72
CA ALA A 164 2.40 11.41 5.20
C ALA A 164 1.17 12.17 5.76
N LEU A 165 1.14 12.42 7.07
CA LEU A 165 0.05 13.13 7.74
C LEU A 165 -0.09 14.55 7.19
N LYS A 166 1.01 15.30 7.09
CA LYS A 166 1.01 16.64 6.50
C LYS A 166 0.54 16.63 5.06
N ALA A 167 0.95 15.63 4.27
CA ALA A 167 0.50 15.48 2.89
C ALA A 167 -1.01 15.20 2.81
N TYR A 168 -1.56 14.30 3.64
CA TYR A 168 -3.00 14.04 3.68
C TYR A 168 -3.81 15.25 4.16
N GLN A 169 -3.33 16.00 5.16
CA GLN A 169 -3.97 17.23 5.64
C GLN A 169 -4.02 18.33 4.56
N ASN A 170 -2.94 18.50 3.80
CA ASN A 170 -2.91 19.44 2.67
C ASN A 170 -3.92 19.03 1.58
N LEU A 171 -4.02 17.72 1.30
CA LEU A 171 -5.01 17.19 0.36
C LEU A 171 -6.44 17.37 0.88
N LEU A 172 -6.67 17.17 2.18
CA LEU A 172 -7.97 17.39 2.83
C LEU A 172 -8.41 18.84 2.67
N GLN A 173 -7.53 19.79 3.02
CA GLN A 173 -7.80 21.22 2.87
C GLN A 173 -8.07 21.61 1.41
N ASN A 174 -7.33 21.04 0.47
CA ASN A 174 -7.57 21.26 -0.95
C ASN A 174 -8.95 20.71 -1.38
N ALA A 175 -9.32 19.51 -0.94
CA ALA A 175 -10.61 18.92 -1.26
C ALA A 175 -11.78 19.74 -0.68
N GLU A 176 -11.64 20.26 0.53
CA GLU A 176 -12.65 21.12 1.17
C GLU A 176 -12.82 22.45 0.43
N ARG A 177 -11.71 23.13 0.09
CA ARG A 177 -11.74 24.40 -0.66
C ARG A 177 -12.41 24.27 -2.03
N ASN A 178 -12.30 23.11 -2.67
CA ASN A 178 -12.84 22.86 -4.01
C ASN A 178 -14.19 22.10 -3.99
N GLY A 179 -14.76 21.83 -2.82
CA GLY A 179 -16.02 21.08 -2.70
C GLY A 179 -15.94 19.61 -3.17
N PHE A 180 -14.75 19.01 -3.13
CA PHE A 180 -14.51 17.63 -3.56
C PHE A 180 -14.86 16.63 -2.45
N GLY A 181 -16.17 16.44 -2.19
CA GLY A 181 -16.68 15.61 -1.09
C GLY A 181 -16.13 14.17 -1.07
N THR A 182 -16.02 13.51 -2.23
CA THR A 182 -15.43 12.16 -2.34
C THR A 182 -13.95 12.15 -1.94
N GLN A 183 -13.17 13.12 -2.42
CA GLN A 183 -11.74 13.24 -2.12
C GLN A 183 -11.51 13.59 -0.65
N ARG A 184 -12.34 14.46 -0.09
CA ARG A 184 -12.36 14.79 1.35
C ARG A 184 -12.53 13.53 2.19
N ALA A 185 -13.54 12.72 1.88
CA ALA A 185 -13.81 11.49 2.63
C ALA A 185 -12.68 10.44 2.49
N TRP A 186 -12.05 10.34 1.31
CA TRP A 186 -10.83 9.54 1.16
C TRP A 186 -9.70 10.02 2.07
N CYS A 187 -9.42 11.32 2.11
CA CYS A 187 -8.39 11.88 2.99
C CYS A 187 -8.65 11.55 4.45
N LEU A 188 -9.89 11.72 4.91
CA LEU A 188 -10.28 11.41 6.28
C LEU A 188 -10.03 9.94 6.61
N GLY A 189 -10.39 9.03 5.71
CA GLY A 189 -10.10 7.60 5.86
C GLY A 189 -8.59 7.33 5.97
N TYR A 190 -7.77 7.91 5.10
CA TYR A 190 -6.30 7.73 5.14
C TYR A 190 -5.67 8.32 6.40
N ILE A 191 -6.12 9.50 6.83
CA ILE A 191 -5.69 10.12 8.10
C ILE A 191 -6.04 9.22 9.28
N GLY A 192 -7.26 8.67 9.29
CA GLY A 192 -7.71 7.74 10.31
C GLY A 192 -6.86 6.49 10.42
N HIS A 193 -6.60 5.82 9.29
CA HIS A 193 -5.70 4.66 9.24
C HIS A 193 -4.27 4.99 9.65
N LEU A 194 -3.76 6.16 9.24
CA LEU A 194 -2.44 6.62 9.66
C LEU A 194 -2.38 6.83 11.17
N HIS A 195 -3.42 7.41 11.78
CA HIS A 195 -3.51 7.54 13.24
C HIS A 195 -3.56 6.17 13.95
N CYS A 196 -4.21 5.14 13.38
CA CYS A 196 -4.11 3.78 13.90
C CYS A 196 -2.64 3.31 13.93
N LYS A 197 -1.89 3.53 12.84
CA LYS A 197 -0.45 3.17 12.76
C LYS A 197 0.40 3.95 13.76
N MET A 198 0.06 5.20 14.02
CA MET A 198 0.71 6.06 15.01
C MET A 198 0.28 5.75 16.46
N LYS A 199 -0.61 4.76 16.69
CA LYS A 199 -1.18 4.42 18.00
C LYS A 199 -1.92 5.59 18.66
N MET A 200 -2.70 6.30 17.85
CA MET A 200 -3.54 7.43 18.25
C MET A 200 -5.03 7.07 18.02
N PRO A 201 -5.60 6.17 18.83
CA PRO A 201 -6.91 5.58 18.55
C PRO A 201 -8.06 6.59 18.62
N GLU A 202 -7.99 7.60 19.49
CA GLU A 202 -9.02 8.64 19.59
C GLU A 202 -9.07 9.52 18.33
N GLN A 203 -7.90 9.95 17.84
CA GLN A 203 -7.81 10.74 16.61
C GLN A 203 -8.19 9.91 15.38
N ALA A 204 -7.83 8.61 15.38
CA ALA A 204 -8.24 7.69 14.35
C ALA A 204 -9.77 7.57 14.28
N GLU A 205 -10.43 7.32 15.40
CA GLU A 205 -11.89 7.18 15.47
C GLU A 205 -12.63 8.41 14.94
N ILE A 206 -12.19 9.61 15.31
CA ILE A 206 -12.78 10.88 14.81
C ILE A 206 -12.69 10.94 13.29
N ALA A 207 -11.50 10.72 12.73
CA ALA A 207 -11.27 10.82 11.28
C ALA A 207 -12.04 9.72 10.50
N LEU A 208 -12.07 8.50 11.03
CA LEU A 208 -12.75 7.37 10.39
C LEU A 208 -14.28 7.52 10.42
N ASN A 209 -14.85 7.99 11.53
CA ASN A 209 -16.29 8.28 11.59
C ASN A 209 -16.67 9.40 10.61
N ALA A 210 -15.85 10.44 10.49
CA ALA A 210 -16.08 11.49 9.48
C ALA A 210 -15.97 10.96 8.04
N ALA A 211 -15.14 9.95 7.78
CA ALA A 211 -15.09 9.29 6.47
C ALA A 211 -16.32 8.39 6.22
N LEU A 212 -16.89 7.79 7.27
CA LEU A 212 -18.06 6.91 7.21
C LEU A 212 -19.35 7.63 6.78
N GLU A 213 -19.42 8.95 6.99
CA GLU A 213 -20.49 9.82 6.49
C GLU A 213 -20.60 9.85 4.95
N SER A 214 -19.57 9.37 4.23
CA SER A 214 -19.62 9.28 2.78
C SER A 214 -20.71 8.31 2.30
N PRO A 215 -21.47 8.64 1.24
CA PRO A 215 -22.45 7.73 0.66
C PRO A 215 -21.83 6.59 -0.15
N LEU A 216 -20.50 6.58 -0.33
CA LEU A 216 -19.80 5.62 -1.16
C LEU A 216 -19.41 4.38 -0.34
N PRO A 217 -19.94 3.17 -0.66
CA PRO A 217 -19.65 1.95 0.10
C PRO A 217 -18.15 1.64 0.18
N GLU A 218 -17.36 2.00 -0.83
CA GLU A 218 -15.91 1.79 -0.83
C GLU A 218 -15.20 2.60 0.25
N ILE A 219 -15.64 3.84 0.47
CA ILE A 219 -15.07 4.71 1.51
C ILE A 219 -15.52 4.21 2.88
N GLN A 220 -16.79 3.85 3.01
CA GLN A 220 -17.32 3.29 4.25
C GLN A 220 -16.62 1.99 4.62
N ALA A 221 -16.35 1.10 3.66
CA ALA A 221 -15.61 -0.13 3.89
C ALA A 221 -14.21 0.15 4.46
N TYR A 222 -13.50 1.10 3.85
CA TYR A 222 -12.17 1.50 4.31
C TYR A 222 -12.20 2.13 5.71
N ALA A 223 -13.19 2.98 5.98
CA ALA A 223 -13.38 3.58 7.31
C ALA A 223 -13.69 2.54 8.38
N LEU A 224 -14.61 1.59 8.10
CA LEU A 224 -14.99 0.50 9.00
C LEU A 224 -13.81 -0.42 9.31
N GLU A 225 -12.96 -0.72 8.33
CA GLU A 225 -11.72 -1.47 8.57
C GLU A 225 -10.82 -0.74 9.59
N GLY A 226 -10.64 0.57 9.41
CA GLY A 226 -9.88 1.39 10.35
C GLY A 226 -10.50 1.38 11.75
N LEU A 227 -11.82 1.46 11.85
CA LEU A 227 -12.53 1.42 13.14
C LEU A 227 -12.36 0.06 13.81
N GLY A 228 -12.37 -1.03 13.04
CA GLY A 228 -12.03 -2.36 13.53
C GLY A 228 -10.64 -2.40 14.17
N ASN A 229 -9.63 -1.82 13.48
CA ASN A 229 -8.27 -1.71 14.01
C ASN A 229 -8.22 -0.89 15.32
N VAL A 230 -9.01 0.18 15.43
CA VAL A 230 -9.13 0.97 16.67
C VAL A 230 -9.72 0.13 17.80
N GLN A 231 -10.83 -0.57 17.56
CA GLN A 231 -11.46 -1.42 18.59
C GLN A 231 -10.54 -2.56 19.04
N GLU A 232 -9.78 -3.15 18.11
CA GLU A 232 -8.78 -4.16 18.42
C GLU A 232 -7.67 -3.61 19.34
N SER A 233 -7.22 -2.38 19.09
CA SER A 233 -6.24 -1.71 19.97
C SER A 233 -6.75 -1.48 21.40
N TRP A 234 -8.07 -1.41 21.60
CA TRP A 234 -8.72 -1.33 22.90
C TRP A 234 -9.09 -2.69 23.50
N GLY A 235 -8.78 -3.80 22.83
CA GLY A 235 -9.12 -5.15 23.26
C GLY A 235 -10.61 -5.51 23.09
N LYS A 236 -11.39 -4.68 22.39
CA LYS A 236 -12.82 -4.90 22.14
C LYS A 236 -13.03 -5.77 20.89
N LEU A 237 -12.66 -7.04 20.99
CA LEU A 237 -12.60 -7.95 19.84
C LEU A 237 -13.96 -8.17 19.15
N THR A 238 -15.06 -8.22 19.91
CA THR A 238 -16.42 -8.37 19.35
C THR A 238 -16.79 -7.16 18.49
N ASP A 239 -16.50 -5.94 18.98
CA ASP A 239 -16.79 -4.71 18.24
C ASP A 239 -15.90 -4.61 17.00
N ALA A 240 -14.62 -4.98 17.12
CA ALA A 240 -13.72 -5.04 15.97
C ALA A 240 -14.27 -5.99 14.88
N MET A 241 -14.70 -7.18 15.27
CA MET A 241 -15.28 -8.17 14.35
C MET A 241 -16.54 -7.64 13.66
N ASN A 242 -17.41 -6.90 14.37
CA ASN A 242 -18.58 -6.28 13.79
C ASN A 242 -18.21 -5.26 12.71
N HIS A 243 -17.20 -4.43 12.97
CA HIS A 243 -16.70 -3.46 11.99
C HIS A 243 -16.09 -4.14 10.76
N TYR A 244 -15.28 -5.18 10.93
CA TYR A 244 -14.72 -5.94 9.81
C TYR A 244 -15.80 -6.62 8.96
N ASN A 245 -16.82 -7.21 9.60
CA ASN A 245 -17.95 -7.80 8.90
C ASN A 245 -18.76 -6.76 8.11
N ALA A 246 -18.97 -5.57 8.68
CA ALA A 246 -19.63 -4.47 7.99
C ALA A 246 -18.78 -3.96 6.82
N SER A 247 -17.47 -3.85 6.99
CA SER A 247 -16.53 -3.50 5.92
C SER A 247 -16.63 -4.47 4.74
N SER A 248 -16.59 -5.78 5.01
CA SER A 248 -16.72 -6.83 4.00
C SER A 248 -18.03 -6.73 3.20
N LYS A 249 -19.16 -6.48 3.88
CA LYS A 249 -20.46 -6.25 3.21
C LYS A 249 -20.42 -5.05 2.26
N ASN A 250 -19.78 -3.96 2.68
CA ASN A 250 -19.66 -2.75 1.87
C ASN A 250 -18.75 -2.93 0.65
N ILE A 251 -17.69 -3.74 0.76
CA ILE A 251 -16.85 -4.13 -0.39
C ILE A 251 -17.68 -4.88 -1.43
N VAL A 252 -18.47 -5.87 -1.00
CA VAL A 252 -19.34 -6.61 -1.92
C VAL A 252 -20.36 -5.69 -2.59
N GLN A 253 -20.95 -4.76 -1.83
CA GLN A 253 -21.89 -3.79 -2.37
C GLN A 253 -21.25 -2.86 -3.41
N ALA A 254 -20.03 -2.39 -3.15
CA ALA A 254 -19.25 -1.60 -4.11
C ALA A 254 -19.03 -2.34 -5.44
N ASP A 255 -18.63 -3.62 -5.37
CA ASP A 255 -18.41 -4.44 -6.55
C ASP A 255 -19.69 -4.66 -7.37
N ILE A 256 -20.83 -4.81 -6.70
CA ILE A 256 -22.15 -4.91 -7.36
C ILE A 256 -22.50 -3.62 -8.08
N LEU A 257 -22.36 -2.46 -7.39
CA LEU A 257 -22.65 -1.16 -7.99
C LEU A 257 -21.77 -0.89 -9.20
N ARG A 258 -20.49 -1.24 -9.12
CA ARG A 258 -19.54 -1.10 -10.22
C ARG A 258 -19.98 -1.86 -11.47
N LYS A 259 -20.32 -3.15 -11.34
CA LYS A 259 -20.74 -3.99 -12.48
C LYS A 259 -22.04 -3.51 -13.14
N ARG A 260 -22.87 -2.73 -12.45
CA ARG A 260 -24.10 -2.15 -13.01
C ARG A 260 -23.85 -0.87 -13.82
N THR A 261 -22.67 -0.26 -13.66
CA THR A 261 -22.28 0.98 -14.33
C THR A 261 -21.35 0.77 -15.53
N GLU A 262 -20.94 -0.48 -15.78
CA GLU A 262 -20.19 -0.94 -16.95
C GLU A 262 -21.17 -1.48 -18.01
#